data_AF-A0A925A6A7-F1
#
_entry.id   AF-A0A925A6A7-F1
#
_cell.length_a   1.000
_cell.length_b   1.000
_cell.length_c   1.000
_cell.angle_alpha   90.00
_cell.angle_beta   90.00
_cell.angle_gamma   90.00
#
_symmetry.space_group_name_H-M   'P 1'
#
loop_
_entity.id
_entity.type
_entity.pdbx_description
1 polymer ?
#
loop_
_entity_poly.entity_id
_entity_poly.type
_entity_poly.pdbx_seq_one_letter_code
_entity_poly.pdbx_strand_id
1 'polypeptide(L)'
;MGEDTSKPKVDQSDSEIFDIAVRRDDTKPLDELAKNNDGSEQTQVAPDEVVALDEEKEVTNSDDSSDALNNDALNNDEPLLEDSFKTDDVPEELPVPSAPPTPVVADVQPVAPVVPTTRVAESAPVAAVAAQQHSNSPGTLVLQWLSYAFWGWFGTSLAVLAGITFGYFIAGSDATFWGDSLAYPLAAVIVMLVIALVTDFFYARHEPVAKKGAASVIMLIHVVLYMLTVVGALIGIVFSIIRMIITAGPTDTMDGSKVFMLTAFVTALVFGGISLRALFAGKKVGVRKTFWLAMSILALGFVVASIAGPAMKANSTKNDRLIESALPSLSSDIQQYTRTNDKLPATLSDVKSSYGEMADDQVQRIIERNLVTYKPNSRPVKTDSVIPETSGASIKKQSTAVPANTSTGTKTFYYQLCVTYKEAKSSKYDSYSSPYADYTNTTVNTYQHAKGNVCYDVSADGKYSYAVY
;
A
#
# COMPACT_ATOMS: atom_id res chain seq x y z
N MET A 1 -21.17 -39.34 -55.34
CA MET A 1 -20.50 -39.19 -54.03
C MET A 1 -19.05 -38.87 -54.34
N GLY A 2 -18.61 -37.66 -54.05
CA GLY A 2 -17.23 -37.21 -54.24
C GLY A 2 -16.84 -36.38 -53.03
N GLU A 3 -15.74 -36.76 -52.39
CA GLU A 3 -15.12 -35.98 -51.33
C GLU A 3 -14.42 -34.76 -51.95
N ASP A 4 -14.66 -33.58 -51.39
CA ASP A 4 -13.92 -32.37 -51.72
C ASP A 4 -13.18 -31.89 -50.46
N THR A 5 -11.87 -32.15 -50.43
CA THR A 5 -11.02 -31.91 -49.26
C THR A 5 -10.35 -30.55 -49.34
N SER A 6 -10.99 -29.50 -48.82
CA SER A 6 -10.37 -28.18 -48.71
C SER A 6 -9.43 -28.09 -47.49
N LYS A 7 -8.11 -28.06 -47.74
CA LYS A 7 -7.11 -27.66 -46.73
C LYS A 7 -7.04 -26.13 -46.62
N PRO A 8 -7.06 -25.53 -45.43
CA PRO A 8 -6.66 -24.14 -45.27
C PRO A 8 -5.14 -24.00 -45.41
N LYS A 9 -4.74 -22.93 -46.10
CA LYS A 9 -3.34 -22.54 -46.31
C LYS A 9 -2.91 -21.69 -45.12
N VAL A 10 -1.89 -22.13 -44.38
CA VAL A 10 -1.28 -21.32 -43.30
C VAL A 10 -0.16 -20.50 -43.93
N ASP A 11 -0.37 -19.19 -44.06
CA ASP A 11 0.67 -18.29 -44.53
C ASP A 11 1.72 -18.10 -43.43
N GLN A 12 2.98 -18.34 -43.81
CA GLN A 12 4.14 -18.35 -42.94
C GLN A 12 4.70 -16.92 -42.87
N SER A 13 4.38 -16.19 -41.81
CA SER A 13 4.85 -14.81 -41.60
C SER A 13 6.25 -14.79 -40.97
N ASP A 14 7.19 -14.14 -41.64
CA ASP A 14 8.59 -14.02 -41.22
C ASP A 14 8.74 -13.34 -39.85
N SER A 15 9.44 -13.99 -38.93
CA SER A 15 9.91 -13.37 -37.69
C SER A 15 11.34 -12.86 -37.89
N GLU A 16 11.49 -11.56 -38.15
CA GLU A 16 12.80 -10.92 -38.26
C GLU A 16 13.60 -11.07 -36.96
N ILE A 17 14.86 -11.49 -37.11
CA ILE A 17 15.82 -11.69 -36.02
C ILE A 17 16.37 -10.31 -35.62
N PHE A 18 16.00 -9.83 -34.43
CA PHE A 18 16.65 -8.67 -33.83
C PHE A 18 17.99 -9.07 -33.19
N ASP A 19 19.07 -8.96 -33.97
CA ASP A 19 20.44 -9.01 -33.45
C ASP A 19 20.72 -7.79 -32.55
N ILE A 20 20.57 -7.97 -31.23
CA ILE A 20 21.00 -6.97 -30.25
C ILE A 20 22.52 -7.12 -30.08
N ALA A 21 23.25 -6.27 -30.80
CA ALA A 21 24.70 -6.16 -30.67
C ALA A 21 25.09 -5.65 -29.26
N VAL A 22 25.45 -6.59 -28.38
CA VAL A 22 26.02 -6.30 -27.05
C VAL A 22 27.40 -5.68 -27.25
N ARG A 23 27.46 -4.35 -27.12
CA ARG A 23 28.71 -3.59 -27.13
C ARG A 23 29.47 -3.90 -25.84
N ARG A 24 30.56 -4.67 -25.96
CA ARG A 24 31.57 -4.78 -24.89
C ARG A 24 32.26 -3.42 -24.78
N ASP A 25 32.20 -2.81 -23.60
CA ASP A 25 33.18 -1.79 -23.22
C ASP A 25 34.35 -2.49 -22.50
N ASP A 26 35.55 -2.25 -23.01
CA ASP A 26 36.75 -2.93 -22.54
C ASP A 26 37.21 -2.38 -21.18
N THR A 27 37.39 -3.28 -20.23
CA THR A 27 38.03 -3.00 -18.95
C THR A 27 39.50 -2.62 -19.16
N LYS A 28 39.89 -1.40 -18.76
CA LYS A 28 41.29 -1.05 -18.47
C LYS A 28 41.62 -1.28 -16.99
N PRO A 29 42.85 -1.71 -16.66
CA PRO A 29 43.21 -2.13 -15.31
C PRO A 29 43.38 -0.95 -14.34
N LEU A 30 43.05 -1.20 -13.07
CA LEU A 30 43.45 -0.37 -11.94
C LEU A 30 44.90 -0.70 -11.57
N ASP A 31 45.80 0.21 -11.92
CA ASP A 31 47.12 0.34 -11.30
C ASP A 31 47.31 1.79 -10.85
N GLU A 32 48.17 1.97 -9.86
CA GLU A 32 48.74 3.26 -9.42
C GLU A 32 47.79 4.29 -8.78
N LEU A 33 47.59 4.18 -7.45
CA LEU A 33 47.67 5.35 -6.53
C LEU A 33 47.85 4.92 -5.06
N ALA A 34 49.01 4.33 -4.76
CA ALA A 34 49.52 4.21 -3.39
C ALA A 34 50.65 5.22 -3.19
N LYS A 35 50.36 6.37 -2.54
CA LYS A 35 51.36 7.22 -1.87
C LYS A 35 50.72 8.32 -1.03
N ASN A 36 51.36 8.57 0.12
CA ASN A 36 51.28 9.78 0.95
C ASN A 36 49.97 10.03 1.70
N ASN A 37 49.92 9.53 2.95
CA ASN A 37 49.84 10.46 4.08
C ASN A 37 50.44 9.81 5.34
N ASP A 38 51.75 10.05 5.52
CA ASP A 38 52.41 9.99 6.83
C ASP A 38 52.46 11.42 7.35
N GLY A 39 52.08 11.63 8.61
CA GLY A 39 51.63 12.94 9.09
C GLY A 39 51.20 12.90 10.54
N SER A 40 52.14 12.58 11.43
CA SER A 40 51.97 12.61 12.86
C SER A 40 51.64 14.00 13.41
N GLU A 41 50.62 14.12 14.24
CA GLU A 41 50.63 15.12 15.31
C GLU A 41 50.00 14.54 16.59
N GLN A 42 50.85 14.26 17.57
CA GLN A 42 50.42 13.94 18.93
C GLN A 42 50.19 15.26 19.68
N THR A 43 48.99 15.43 20.23
CA THR A 43 48.77 16.41 21.30
C THR A 43 48.35 15.66 22.57
N GLN A 44 49.30 15.52 23.50
CA GLN A 44 49.00 15.16 24.88
C GLN A 44 48.28 16.33 25.55
N VAL A 45 47.15 16.05 26.20
CA VAL A 45 46.63 16.86 27.30
C VAL A 45 46.35 15.92 28.47
N ALA A 46 46.85 16.27 29.64
CA ALA A 46 46.74 15.48 30.87
C ALA A 46 45.31 15.55 31.46
N PRO A 47 44.91 14.57 32.29
CA PRO A 47 43.64 14.62 32.99
C PRO A 47 43.75 15.50 34.23
N ASP A 48 42.70 16.28 34.52
CA ASP A 48 42.54 16.88 35.84
C ASP A 48 41.07 17.05 36.24
N GLU A 49 40.90 17.11 37.56
CA GLU A 49 39.73 17.54 38.33
C GLU A 49 38.47 16.66 38.36
N VAL A 50 38.41 15.86 39.43
CA VAL A 50 37.20 15.25 39.99
C VAL A 50 36.37 16.33 40.68
N VAL A 51 35.12 16.55 40.23
CA VAL A 51 34.11 17.28 41.01
C VAL A 51 32.92 16.37 41.25
N ALA A 52 32.71 16.01 42.52
CA ALA A 52 31.50 15.34 42.96
C ALA A 52 30.38 16.37 43.11
N LEU A 53 29.18 16.03 42.62
CA LEU A 53 27.93 16.67 43.03
C LEU A 53 26.98 15.56 43.46
N ASP A 54 26.63 15.57 44.75
CA ASP A 54 25.51 14.83 45.27
C ASP A 54 24.21 15.41 44.67
N GLU A 55 23.30 14.55 44.21
CA GLU A 55 21.92 14.95 43.92
C GLU A 55 20.95 13.93 44.53
N GLU A 56 19.88 14.45 45.12
CA GLU A 56 19.11 13.74 46.15
C GLU A 56 18.24 12.61 45.62
N LYS A 57 18.13 11.57 46.44
CA LYS A 57 17.36 10.37 46.18
C LYS A 57 15.96 10.52 46.79
N GLU A 58 15.01 11.10 46.05
CA GLU A 58 13.62 11.12 46.49
C GLU A 58 13.00 9.71 46.36
N VAL A 59 12.58 9.17 47.50
CA VAL A 59 11.97 7.83 47.61
C VAL A 59 10.45 7.96 47.60
N THR A 60 9.82 7.44 46.56
CA THR A 60 8.37 7.15 46.57
C THR A 60 8.15 5.64 46.58
N ASN A 61 7.90 5.11 47.78
CA ASN A 61 7.37 3.75 47.93
C ASN A 61 5.93 3.73 47.42
N SER A 62 5.58 2.68 46.69
CA SER A 62 4.19 2.28 46.43
C SER A 62 4.16 0.76 46.32
N ASP A 63 4.11 0.10 47.48
CA ASP A 63 3.68 -1.29 47.54
C ASP A 63 2.22 -1.35 47.06
N ASP A 64 1.92 -2.13 46.02
CA ASP A 64 0.62 -2.80 45.97
C ASP A 64 0.63 -4.13 45.21
N SER A 65 -0.08 -5.07 45.83
CA SER A 65 -0.55 -6.39 45.41
C SER A 65 0.02 -7.03 44.12
N SER A 66 0.78 -8.11 44.33
CA SER A 66 0.60 -9.32 43.53
C SER A 66 -0.80 -9.89 43.73
N ASP A 67 -1.51 -10.30 42.67
CA ASP A 67 -2.11 -11.64 42.63
C ASP A 67 -2.58 -12.05 41.23
N ALA A 68 -2.66 -13.38 41.04
CA ALA A 68 -2.87 -14.03 39.74
C ALA A 68 -4.28 -13.88 39.16
N LEU A 69 -4.38 -13.84 37.82
CA LEU A 69 -5.53 -14.44 37.11
C LEU A 69 -5.13 -15.08 35.76
N ASN A 70 -5.39 -16.39 35.71
CA ASN A 70 -5.57 -17.34 34.60
C ASN A 70 -5.33 -16.91 33.13
N ASN A 71 -4.53 -17.75 32.46
CA ASN A 71 -4.87 -18.19 31.10
C ASN A 71 -6.17 -19.01 31.14
N ASP A 72 -7.16 -18.65 30.33
CA ASP A 72 -8.26 -19.56 29.97
C ASP A 72 -8.67 -19.34 28.51
N ALA A 73 -9.11 -20.42 27.87
CA ALA A 73 -9.34 -20.47 26.43
C ALA A 73 -10.75 -20.01 26.02
N LEU A 74 -10.84 -19.34 24.87
CA LEU A 74 -12.04 -19.23 24.01
C LEU A 74 -11.51 -18.99 22.58
N ASN A 75 -11.56 -19.96 21.66
CA ASN A 75 -12.77 -20.42 20.96
C ASN A 75 -13.72 -19.26 20.61
N ASN A 76 -13.57 -18.73 19.39
CA ASN A 76 -14.62 -18.01 18.68
C ASN A 76 -14.70 -18.59 17.26
N ASP A 77 -15.47 -19.67 17.13
CA ASP A 77 -16.09 -20.02 15.85
C ASP A 77 -17.10 -18.93 15.51
N GLU A 78 -16.94 -18.25 14.37
CA GLU A 78 -17.97 -17.35 13.83
C GLU A 78 -18.88 -18.17 12.88
N PRO A 79 -20.15 -18.42 13.24
CA PRO A 79 -21.07 -19.10 12.34
C PRO A 79 -21.64 -18.16 11.29
N LEU A 80 -21.72 -18.65 10.06
CA LEU A 80 -22.53 -18.06 8.99
C LEU A 80 -23.98 -17.82 9.47
N LEU A 81 -24.47 -16.59 9.30
CA LEU A 81 -25.89 -16.27 9.33
C LEU A 81 -26.34 -15.77 7.95
N GLU A 82 -26.77 -16.72 7.12
CA GLU A 82 -27.73 -16.42 6.07
C GLU A 82 -29.14 -16.32 6.65
N ASP A 83 -29.94 -15.48 5.98
CA ASP A 83 -31.36 -15.64 5.68
C ASP A 83 -32.43 -14.90 6.51
N SER A 84 -33.44 -14.45 5.73
CA SER A 84 -34.83 -14.16 6.08
C SER A 84 -35.15 -13.20 7.23
N PHE A 85 -35.47 -11.95 6.88
CA PHE A 85 -36.67 -11.29 7.43
C PHE A 85 -37.49 -10.52 6.38
N LYS A 86 -38.50 -11.25 5.87
CA LYS A 86 -39.90 -10.88 5.57
C LYS A 86 -40.33 -9.41 5.41
N THR A 87 -41.18 -9.22 4.40
CA THR A 87 -42.06 -8.06 4.18
C THR A 87 -43.23 -7.97 5.18
N ASP A 88 -43.99 -6.86 5.04
CA ASP A 88 -45.31 -6.56 5.62
C ASP A 88 -45.24 -6.11 7.11
N ASP A 89 -45.65 -4.90 7.51
CA ASP A 89 -46.96 -4.28 7.30
C ASP A 89 -46.97 -2.73 7.38
N VAL A 90 -48.06 -2.13 6.87
CA VAL A 90 -48.42 -0.69 6.96
C VAL A 90 -49.39 -0.48 8.13
N PRO A 91 -49.29 0.62 8.91
CA PRO A 91 -50.51 1.37 9.20
C PRO A 91 -50.40 2.92 9.26
N GLU A 92 -51.54 3.52 8.91
CA GLU A 92 -52.10 4.82 9.34
C GLU A 92 -51.40 6.16 9.02
N GLU A 93 -52.03 6.88 8.07
CA GLU A 93 -52.09 8.35 8.08
C GLU A 93 -52.77 8.87 9.35
N LEU A 94 -52.29 10.01 9.88
CA LEU A 94 -53.06 10.83 10.82
C LEU A 94 -53.20 12.28 10.30
N PRO A 95 -54.36 12.93 10.49
CA PRO A 95 -54.67 14.20 9.84
C PRO A 95 -54.21 15.45 10.61
N VAL A 96 -53.69 16.42 9.84
CA VAL A 96 -53.98 17.87 9.84
C VAL A 96 -54.41 18.55 11.16
N PRO A 97 -53.79 19.72 11.46
CA PRO A 97 -54.62 20.89 11.75
C PRO A 97 -54.27 22.13 10.89
N SER A 98 -55.30 22.67 10.23
CA SER A 98 -55.22 23.89 9.41
C SER A 98 -55.14 25.15 10.27
N ALA A 99 -54.27 26.08 9.92
CA ALA A 99 -54.26 27.43 10.51
C ALA A 99 -55.29 28.36 9.83
N PRO A 100 -55.92 29.30 10.56
CA PRO A 100 -57.05 30.09 10.06
C PRO A 100 -56.67 31.30 9.20
N PRO A 101 -57.56 31.74 8.28
CA PRO A 101 -57.41 33.00 7.57
C PRO A 101 -57.76 34.20 8.47
N THR A 102 -56.97 35.28 8.38
CA THR A 102 -57.22 36.56 9.08
C THR A 102 -57.66 37.63 8.06
N PRO A 103 -58.59 38.55 8.37
CA PRO A 103 -59.47 39.11 7.34
C PRO A 103 -59.05 40.45 6.73
N VAL A 104 -59.71 40.71 5.60
CA VAL A 104 -59.98 41.98 4.92
C VAL A 104 -59.90 43.23 5.81
N VAL A 105 -59.12 44.22 5.37
CA VAL A 105 -59.48 45.64 5.48
C VAL A 105 -59.51 46.21 4.07
N ALA A 106 -60.67 46.69 3.66
CA ALA A 106 -60.83 47.54 2.49
C ALA A 106 -60.85 48.99 2.96
N ASP A 107 -60.25 49.92 2.21
CA ASP A 107 -60.96 51.18 1.93
C ASP A 107 -60.41 52.02 0.75
N VAL A 108 -61.34 52.79 0.17
CA VAL A 108 -61.21 54.01 -0.66
C VAL A 108 -60.43 53.98 -1.99
N GLN A 109 -61.22 54.05 -3.07
CA GLN A 109 -60.91 54.55 -4.42
C GLN A 109 -61.05 56.11 -4.45
N PRO A 110 -60.46 56.86 -5.41
CA PRO A 110 -61.33 57.31 -6.51
C PRO A 110 -60.71 57.55 -7.91
N VAL A 111 -61.60 57.39 -8.91
CA VAL A 111 -61.61 57.85 -10.32
C VAL A 111 -61.50 59.41 -10.40
N ALA A 112 -60.94 60.14 -11.39
CA ALA A 112 -60.61 59.98 -12.84
C ALA A 112 -59.47 60.99 -13.25
N PRO A 113 -59.19 61.40 -14.54
CA PRO A 113 -59.77 61.04 -15.85
C PRO A 113 -58.77 60.70 -16.99
N VAL A 114 -59.36 60.32 -18.13
CA VAL A 114 -58.77 60.06 -19.46
C VAL A 114 -58.14 61.30 -20.11
N VAL A 115 -57.01 61.13 -20.82
CA VAL A 115 -56.59 61.98 -21.96
C VAL A 115 -56.18 61.08 -23.14
N PRO A 116 -56.81 61.18 -24.32
CA PRO A 116 -56.36 60.50 -25.52
C PRO A 116 -55.40 61.40 -26.31
N THR A 117 -54.16 60.94 -26.54
CA THR A 117 -53.27 61.58 -27.51
C THR A 117 -52.88 60.57 -28.58
N THR A 118 -53.68 60.54 -29.64
CA THR A 118 -53.37 59.91 -30.91
C THR A 118 -52.02 60.43 -31.42
N ARG A 119 -51.00 59.58 -31.48
CA ARG A 119 -49.84 59.82 -32.34
C ARG A 119 -49.64 58.64 -33.29
N VAL A 120 -50.24 58.78 -34.46
CA VAL A 120 -49.90 57.98 -35.63
C VAL A 120 -48.42 58.23 -35.94
N ALA A 121 -47.60 57.20 -35.78
CA ALA A 121 -46.21 57.19 -36.21
C ALA A 121 -45.84 55.76 -36.62
N GLU A 122 -45.79 55.55 -37.94
CA GLU A 122 -44.95 54.58 -38.63
C GLU A 122 -44.76 53.21 -37.94
N SER A 123 -45.65 52.26 -38.26
CA SER A 123 -45.43 50.84 -37.97
C SER A 123 -44.33 50.27 -38.88
N ALA A 124 -43.08 50.68 -38.64
CA ALA A 124 -41.94 49.88 -39.08
C ALA A 124 -42.07 48.50 -38.43
N PRO A 125 -41.88 47.38 -39.16
CA PRO A 125 -41.81 46.07 -38.55
C PRO A 125 -40.54 46.03 -37.72
N VAL A 126 -40.66 46.39 -36.44
CA VAL A 126 -39.70 46.02 -35.40
C VAL A 126 -39.71 44.51 -35.42
N ALA A 127 -38.77 43.94 -36.17
CA ALA A 127 -38.47 42.53 -36.16
C ALA A 127 -38.07 42.24 -34.72
N ALA A 128 -39.05 41.79 -33.94
CA ALA A 128 -38.86 41.17 -32.67
C ALA A 128 -38.09 39.88 -32.96
N VAL A 129 -36.77 40.03 -33.12
CA VAL A 129 -35.79 38.98 -32.93
C VAL A 129 -35.95 38.59 -31.48
N ALA A 130 -36.97 37.75 -31.24
CA ALA A 130 -37.20 37.10 -29.98
C ALA A 130 -35.94 36.30 -29.74
N ALA A 131 -35.03 36.88 -28.96
CA ALA A 131 -33.77 36.28 -28.59
C ALA A 131 -34.15 35.03 -27.83
N GLN A 132 -34.18 33.90 -28.55
CA GLN A 132 -34.71 32.64 -28.04
C GLN A 132 -33.92 32.33 -26.79
N GLN A 133 -34.57 32.52 -25.63
CA GLN A 133 -33.99 32.15 -24.35
C GLN A 133 -33.84 30.65 -24.42
N HIS A 134 -32.62 30.21 -24.73
CA HIS A 134 -32.29 28.82 -24.89
C HIS A 134 -32.49 28.14 -23.53
N SER A 135 -33.68 27.58 -23.33
CA SER A 135 -34.07 26.92 -22.09
C SER A 135 -33.18 25.69 -21.95
N ASN A 136 -32.45 25.62 -20.84
CA ASN A 136 -31.57 24.48 -20.58
C ASN A 136 -32.44 23.23 -20.50
N SER A 137 -32.27 22.32 -21.46
CA SER A 137 -32.91 21.01 -21.40
C SER A 137 -32.51 20.30 -20.10
N PRO A 138 -33.42 19.58 -19.41
CA PRO A 138 -33.07 18.81 -18.21
C PRO A 138 -31.86 17.90 -18.42
N GLY A 139 -31.70 17.32 -19.62
CA GLY A 139 -30.55 16.49 -19.97
C GLY A 139 -29.21 17.23 -19.95
N THR A 140 -29.16 18.53 -20.31
CA THR A 140 -27.90 19.30 -20.26
C THR A 140 -27.53 19.69 -18.82
N LEU A 141 -28.52 19.86 -17.93
CA LEU A 141 -28.29 20.07 -16.50
C LEU A 141 -27.70 18.81 -15.83
N VAL A 142 -28.22 17.62 -16.18
CA VAL A 142 -27.68 16.34 -15.69
C VAL A 142 -26.26 16.10 -16.23
N LEU A 143 -26.02 16.31 -17.52
CA LEU A 143 -24.66 16.21 -18.11
C LEU A 143 -23.67 17.20 -17.48
N GLN A 144 -24.13 18.42 -17.14
CA GLN A 144 -23.31 19.41 -16.44
C GLN A 144 -22.91 18.91 -15.05
N TRP A 145 -23.87 18.39 -14.28
CA TRP A 145 -23.63 17.88 -12.93
C TRP A 145 -22.65 16.69 -12.96
N LEU A 146 -22.88 15.73 -13.86
CA LEU A 146 -22.02 14.55 -14.03
C LEU A 146 -20.60 14.93 -14.46
N SER A 147 -20.43 15.82 -15.44
CA SER A 147 -19.10 16.28 -15.88
C SER A 147 -18.29 16.85 -14.70
N TYR A 148 -18.88 17.76 -13.91
CA TYR A 148 -18.18 18.31 -12.76
C TYR A 148 -17.92 17.24 -11.68
N ALA A 149 -18.94 16.46 -11.29
CA ALA A 149 -18.78 15.40 -10.29
C ALA A 149 -17.64 14.44 -10.64
N PHE A 150 -17.57 13.95 -11.89
CA PHE A 150 -16.50 13.04 -12.32
C PHE A 150 -15.12 13.71 -12.40
N TRP A 151 -15.01 14.99 -12.82
CA TRP A 151 -13.74 15.71 -12.71
C TRP A 151 -13.29 15.88 -11.25
N GLY A 152 -14.23 16.09 -10.32
CA GLY A 152 -13.95 16.12 -8.88
C GLY A 152 -13.43 14.78 -8.36
N TRP A 153 -14.12 13.68 -8.66
CA TRP A 153 -13.70 12.33 -8.27
C TRP A 153 -12.35 11.94 -8.87
N PHE A 154 -12.12 12.22 -10.16
CA PHE A 154 -10.81 12.08 -10.79
C PHE A 154 -9.73 12.87 -10.05
N GLY A 155 -10.01 14.12 -9.66
CA GLY A 155 -9.08 14.95 -8.91
C GLY A 155 -8.71 14.35 -7.54
N THR A 156 -9.70 13.80 -6.83
CA THR A 156 -9.47 13.07 -5.57
C THR A 156 -8.63 11.82 -5.77
N SER A 157 -8.96 10.97 -6.76
CA SER A 157 -8.19 9.76 -7.06
C SER A 157 -6.73 10.09 -7.46
N LEU A 158 -6.53 11.16 -8.23
CA LEU A 158 -5.19 11.61 -8.64
C LEU A 158 -4.38 12.17 -7.46
N ALA A 159 -5.02 12.88 -6.53
CA ALA A 159 -4.37 13.33 -5.30
C ALA A 159 -3.92 12.15 -4.41
N VAL A 160 -4.76 11.11 -4.25
CA VAL A 160 -4.39 9.89 -3.51
C VAL A 160 -3.24 9.15 -4.20
N LEU A 161 -3.30 8.96 -5.52
CA LEU A 161 -2.22 8.33 -6.29
C LEU A 161 -0.91 9.12 -6.19
N ALA A 162 -0.98 10.45 -6.24
CA ALA A 162 0.19 11.31 -6.05
C ALA A 162 0.81 11.13 -4.65
N GLY A 163 -0.02 11.07 -3.60
CA GLY A 163 0.45 10.84 -2.24
C GLY A 163 1.16 9.50 -2.04
N ILE A 164 0.61 8.42 -2.58
CA ILE A 164 1.27 7.09 -2.59
C ILE A 164 2.59 7.14 -3.37
N THR A 165 2.58 7.78 -4.55
CA THR A 165 3.76 7.87 -5.42
C THR A 165 4.89 8.66 -4.75
N PHE A 166 4.59 9.82 -4.16
CA PHE A 166 5.57 10.60 -3.40
C PHE A 166 6.01 9.86 -2.13
N GLY A 167 5.08 9.20 -1.42
CA GLY A 167 5.38 8.39 -0.24
C GLY A 167 6.45 7.33 -0.51
N TYR A 168 6.29 6.60 -1.62
CA TYR A 168 7.27 5.63 -2.09
C TYR A 168 8.63 6.26 -2.41
N PHE A 169 8.67 7.32 -3.25
CA PHE A 169 9.93 7.91 -3.73
C PHE A 169 10.70 8.69 -2.66
N ILE A 170 10.01 9.26 -1.65
CA ILE A 170 10.64 10.13 -0.65
C ILE A 170 10.99 9.35 0.62
N ALA A 171 10.07 8.53 1.14
CA ALA A 171 10.33 7.80 2.39
C ALA A 171 11.17 6.52 2.19
N GLY A 172 11.58 6.21 0.95
CA GLY A 172 12.44 5.06 0.61
C GLY A 172 11.84 3.69 0.98
N SER A 173 10.54 3.65 1.23
CA SER A 173 9.90 2.63 2.06
C SER A 173 9.73 1.28 1.34
N ASP A 174 9.51 0.24 2.13
CA ASP A 174 9.38 -1.11 1.61
C ASP A 174 8.15 -1.23 0.70
N ALA A 175 8.36 -1.86 -0.46
CA ALA A 175 7.36 -1.97 -1.51
C ALA A 175 6.17 -2.89 -1.13
N THR A 176 6.19 -3.45 0.08
CA THR A 176 5.15 -4.31 0.64
C THR A 176 3.91 -3.49 0.99
N PHE A 177 4.06 -2.46 1.84
CA PHE A 177 2.93 -1.62 2.29
C PHE A 177 2.23 -0.88 1.13
N TRP A 178 3.01 -0.40 0.16
CA TRP A 178 2.49 0.35 -0.97
C TRP A 178 2.00 -0.51 -2.13
N GLY A 179 2.47 -1.76 -2.27
CA GLY A 179 2.09 -2.64 -3.39
C GLY A 179 0.59 -2.90 -3.41
N ASP A 180 0.04 -3.28 -2.26
CA ASP A 180 -1.38 -3.61 -2.11
C ASP A 180 -2.25 -2.33 -2.13
N SER A 181 -1.75 -1.25 -1.51
CA SER A 181 -2.42 0.05 -1.47
C SER A 181 -2.45 0.80 -2.81
N LEU A 182 -1.56 0.48 -3.76
CA LEU A 182 -1.42 1.19 -5.03
C LEU A 182 -2.47 0.79 -6.08
N ALA A 183 -2.85 -0.48 -6.12
CA ALA A 183 -3.64 -1.04 -7.22
C ALA A 183 -5.00 -0.31 -7.38
N TYR A 184 -5.67 -0.02 -6.27
CA TYR A 184 -6.98 0.64 -6.29
C TYR A 184 -6.93 2.11 -6.74
N PRO A 185 -6.08 3.01 -6.19
CA PRO A 185 -5.95 4.38 -6.68
C PRO A 185 -5.45 4.47 -8.12
N LEU A 186 -4.55 3.56 -8.54
CA LEU A 186 -4.08 3.50 -9.93
C LEU A 186 -5.23 3.18 -10.90
N ALA A 187 -6.02 2.14 -10.61
CA ALA A 187 -7.20 1.79 -11.39
C ALA A 187 -8.26 2.90 -11.38
N ALA A 188 -8.50 3.52 -10.22
CA ALA A 188 -9.45 4.61 -10.06
C ALA A 188 -9.08 5.83 -10.93
N VAL A 189 -7.81 6.23 -10.98
CA VAL A 189 -7.35 7.34 -11.85
C VAL A 189 -7.60 7.02 -13.32
N ILE A 190 -7.30 5.81 -13.79
CA ILE A 190 -7.49 5.40 -15.19
C ILE A 190 -8.99 5.42 -15.56
N VAL A 191 -9.83 4.79 -14.75
CA VAL A 191 -11.28 4.69 -15.00
C VAL A 191 -11.95 6.06 -14.89
N MET A 192 -11.65 6.85 -13.85
CA MET A 192 -12.23 8.18 -13.67
C MET A 192 -11.77 9.17 -14.74
N LEU A 193 -10.54 9.07 -15.25
CA LEU A 193 -10.09 9.90 -16.38
C LEU A 193 -10.92 9.63 -17.64
N VAL A 194 -11.18 8.37 -17.97
CA VAL A 194 -12.00 8.00 -19.14
C VAL A 194 -13.43 8.50 -18.97
N ILE A 195 -14.06 8.25 -17.80
CA ILE A 195 -15.44 8.68 -17.54
C ILE A 195 -15.55 10.22 -17.54
N ALA A 196 -14.61 10.93 -16.90
CA ALA A 196 -14.58 12.39 -16.89
C ALA A 196 -14.42 12.96 -18.31
N LEU A 197 -13.49 12.43 -19.10
CA LEU A 197 -13.30 12.87 -20.50
C LEU A 197 -14.53 12.61 -21.37
N VAL A 198 -15.18 11.44 -21.26
CA VAL A 198 -16.36 11.08 -22.07
C VAL A 198 -17.57 11.93 -21.70
N THR A 199 -17.91 12.02 -20.41
CA THR A 199 -19.07 12.80 -19.94
C THR A 199 -18.93 14.29 -20.26
N ASP A 200 -17.72 14.82 -20.05
CA ASP A 200 -17.39 16.21 -20.36
C ASP A 200 -17.26 16.47 -21.87
N PHE A 201 -16.91 15.49 -22.70
CA PHE A 201 -16.98 15.60 -24.16
C PHE A 201 -18.43 15.71 -24.68
N PHE A 202 -19.38 15.00 -24.08
CA PHE A 202 -20.80 15.16 -24.38
C PHE A 202 -21.33 16.50 -23.87
N TYR A 203 -21.05 16.86 -22.62
CA TYR A 203 -21.43 18.18 -22.06
C TYR A 203 -20.85 19.33 -22.90
N ALA A 204 -19.59 19.23 -23.32
CA ALA A 204 -18.88 20.19 -24.16
C ALA A 204 -19.53 20.54 -25.51
N ARG A 205 -20.45 19.70 -26.00
CA ARG A 205 -21.24 19.95 -27.23
C ARG A 205 -22.53 20.74 -26.97
N HIS A 206 -22.95 20.83 -25.71
CA HIS A 206 -24.22 21.42 -25.28
C HIS A 206 -24.04 22.49 -24.18
N GLU A 207 -22.81 22.85 -23.83
CA GLU A 207 -22.49 23.89 -22.85
C GLU A 207 -22.94 25.27 -23.37
N PRO A 208 -23.87 25.97 -22.70
CA PRO A 208 -24.31 27.29 -23.11
C PRO A 208 -23.25 28.35 -22.77
N VAL A 209 -23.01 29.28 -23.71
CA VAL A 209 -22.04 30.38 -23.54
C VAL A 209 -22.34 31.26 -22.33
N ALA A 210 -23.64 31.42 -21.99
CA ALA A 210 -24.10 32.15 -20.81
C ALA A 210 -24.92 31.21 -19.90
N LYS A 211 -24.29 30.71 -18.84
CA LYS A 211 -24.94 29.88 -17.81
C LYS A 211 -25.92 30.75 -17.00
N LYS A 212 -27.23 30.48 -17.11
CA LYS A 212 -28.31 31.16 -16.39
C LYS A 212 -29.22 30.15 -15.68
N GLY A 213 -29.90 30.57 -14.61
CA GLY A 213 -30.80 29.70 -13.84
C GLY A 213 -30.07 28.52 -13.19
N ALA A 214 -30.69 27.34 -13.21
CA ALA A 214 -30.17 26.11 -12.60
C ALA A 214 -28.72 25.76 -13.01
N ALA A 215 -28.35 25.98 -14.28
CA ALA A 215 -26.99 25.77 -14.77
C ALA A 215 -25.95 26.66 -14.04
N SER A 216 -26.34 27.85 -13.58
CA SER A 216 -25.46 28.71 -12.77
C SER A 216 -25.29 28.16 -11.35
N VAL A 217 -26.36 27.63 -10.75
CA VAL A 217 -26.35 27.08 -9.39
C VAL A 217 -25.49 25.81 -9.32
N ILE A 218 -25.66 24.88 -10.26
CA ILE A 218 -24.86 23.63 -10.33
C ILE A 218 -23.36 23.93 -10.49
N MET A 219 -23.01 24.93 -11.30
CA MET A 219 -21.63 25.41 -11.45
C MET A 219 -21.09 26.01 -10.14
N LEU A 220 -21.86 26.88 -9.49
CA LEU A 220 -21.44 27.54 -8.26
C LEU A 220 -21.15 26.53 -7.14
N ILE A 221 -22.02 25.54 -6.94
CA ILE A 221 -21.84 24.50 -5.92
C ILE A 221 -20.49 23.78 -6.11
N HIS A 222 -20.21 23.28 -7.31
CA HIS A 222 -18.97 22.55 -7.59
C HIS A 222 -17.73 23.45 -7.48
N VAL A 223 -17.77 24.67 -8.04
CA VAL A 223 -16.65 25.62 -7.94
C VAL A 223 -16.34 25.98 -6.49
N VAL A 224 -17.35 26.19 -5.65
CA VAL A 224 -17.14 26.48 -4.22
C VAL A 224 -16.48 25.28 -3.53
N LEU A 225 -16.96 24.05 -3.76
CA LEU A 225 -16.36 22.84 -3.19
C LEU A 225 -14.88 22.69 -3.60
N TYR A 226 -14.56 22.82 -4.89
CA TYR A 226 -13.18 22.72 -5.36
C TYR A 226 -12.28 23.84 -4.83
N MET A 227 -12.77 25.08 -4.74
CA MET A 227 -12.00 26.19 -4.18
C MET A 227 -11.75 26.00 -2.67
N LEU A 228 -12.68 25.41 -1.92
CA LEU A 228 -12.44 24.99 -0.54
C LEU A 228 -11.35 23.91 -0.46
N THR A 229 -11.33 22.94 -1.38
CA THR A 229 -10.24 21.94 -1.49
C THR A 229 -8.89 22.61 -1.79
N VAL A 230 -8.85 23.60 -2.69
CA VAL A 230 -7.62 24.37 -2.98
C VAL A 230 -7.13 25.14 -1.74
N VAL A 231 -8.03 25.84 -1.04
CA VAL A 231 -7.66 26.58 0.19
C VAL A 231 -7.15 25.62 1.28
N GLY A 232 -7.82 24.48 1.50
CA GLY A 232 -7.36 23.46 2.43
C GLY A 232 -5.97 22.90 2.07
N ALA A 233 -5.72 22.65 0.79
CA ALA A 233 -4.42 22.20 0.30
C ALA A 233 -3.33 23.27 0.48
N LEU A 234 -3.61 24.55 0.23
CA LEU A 234 -2.67 25.65 0.48
C LEU A 234 -2.32 25.80 1.97
N ILE A 235 -3.30 25.67 2.86
CA ILE A 235 -3.06 25.63 4.32
C ILE A 235 -2.17 24.43 4.68
N GLY A 236 -2.42 23.27 4.07
CA GLY A 236 -1.60 22.07 4.25
C GLY A 236 -0.14 22.22 3.83
N ILE A 237 0.14 22.96 2.75
CA ILE A 237 1.50 23.31 2.32
C ILE A 237 2.19 24.17 3.39
N VAL A 238 1.52 25.23 3.86
CA VAL A 238 2.07 26.13 4.90
C VAL A 238 2.36 25.37 6.19
N PHE A 239 1.43 24.52 6.65
CA PHE A 239 1.61 23.68 7.82
C PHE A 239 2.80 22.72 7.67
N SER A 240 3.00 22.14 6.48
CA SER A 240 4.14 21.26 6.20
C SER A 240 5.48 22.00 6.25
N ILE A 241 5.53 23.23 5.72
CA ILE A 241 6.72 24.09 5.80
C ILE A 241 7.04 24.41 7.26
N ILE A 242 6.05 24.81 8.06
CA ILE A 242 6.23 25.07 9.50
C ILE A 242 6.73 23.81 10.23
N ARG A 243 6.12 22.64 9.98
CA ARG A 243 6.56 21.37 10.56
C ARG A 243 7.99 21.00 10.16
N MET A 244 8.40 21.28 8.91
CA MET A 244 9.79 21.08 8.47
C MET A 244 10.77 22.04 9.17
N ILE A 245 10.36 23.27 9.51
CA ILE A 245 11.23 24.21 10.26
C ILE A 245 11.37 23.77 11.72
N ILE A 246 10.28 23.29 12.35
CA ILE A 246 10.28 22.91 13.78
C ILE A 246 10.96 21.54 14.00
N THR A 247 10.72 20.56 13.12
CA THR A 247 11.20 19.18 13.27
C THR A 247 12.55 18.96 12.54
N ALA A 248 13.43 19.96 12.54
CA ALA A 248 14.76 19.90 11.91
C ALA A 248 15.82 19.22 12.81
N GLY A 249 15.43 18.16 13.53
CA GLY A 249 16.32 17.37 14.39
C GLY A 249 17.21 16.40 13.57
N PRO A 250 18.43 16.07 14.05
CA PRO A 250 19.38 15.25 13.29
C PRO A 250 18.95 13.79 13.05
N THR A 251 17.94 13.30 13.76
CA THR A 251 17.40 11.93 13.66
C THR A 251 16.02 11.85 12.98
N ASP A 252 15.35 12.98 12.80
CA ASP A 252 13.95 12.99 12.34
C ASP A 252 13.86 13.01 10.82
N THR A 253 13.42 11.89 10.23
CA THR A 253 13.16 11.80 8.79
C THR A 253 11.97 12.68 8.43
N MET A 254 12.25 13.90 7.92
CA MET A 254 11.28 14.94 7.52
C MET A 254 10.35 14.54 6.36
N ASP A 255 10.36 13.27 5.95
CA ASP A 255 9.81 12.78 4.68
C ASP A 255 8.30 12.83 4.65
N GLY A 256 7.62 12.55 5.76
CA GLY A 256 6.16 12.70 5.86
C GLY A 256 5.66 14.11 5.53
N SER A 257 6.37 15.15 5.99
CA SER A 257 6.03 16.55 5.68
C SER A 257 6.29 16.89 4.22
N LYS A 258 7.39 16.39 3.62
CA LYS A 258 7.69 16.58 2.18
C LYS A 258 6.62 15.92 1.30
N VAL A 259 6.24 14.68 1.62
CA VAL A 259 5.20 13.90 0.92
C VAL A 259 3.86 14.65 0.97
N PHE A 260 3.42 15.07 2.17
CA PHE A 260 2.16 15.79 2.32
C PHE A 260 2.19 17.14 1.59
N MET A 261 3.28 17.91 1.68
CA MET A 261 3.45 19.18 0.95
C MET A 261 3.29 19.01 -0.56
N LEU A 262 3.98 18.03 -1.16
CA LEU A 262 3.92 17.78 -2.60
C LEU A 262 2.54 17.25 -3.04
N THR A 263 1.91 16.42 -2.21
CA THR A 263 0.54 15.93 -2.46
C THR A 263 -0.47 17.07 -2.43
N ALA A 264 -0.36 17.97 -1.44
CA ALA A 264 -1.18 19.16 -1.33
C ALA A 264 -0.93 20.14 -2.50
N PHE A 265 0.31 20.29 -2.95
CA PHE A 265 0.62 21.08 -4.15
C PHE A 265 -0.04 20.53 -5.41
N VAL A 266 0.03 19.22 -5.66
CA VAL A 266 -0.68 18.58 -6.78
C VAL A 266 -2.20 18.74 -6.63
N THR A 267 -2.74 18.57 -5.42
CA THR A 267 -4.16 18.77 -5.12
C THR A 267 -4.60 20.20 -5.48
N ALA A 268 -3.84 21.21 -5.05
CA ALA A 268 -4.12 22.62 -5.34
C ALA A 268 -4.09 22.92 -6.85
N LEU A 269 -3.11 22.38 -7.59
CA LEU A 269 -3.04 22.52 -9.05
C LEU A 269 -4.23 21.84 -9.75
N VAL A 270 -4.59 20.63 -9.33
CA VAL A 270 -5.67 19.83 -9.94
C VAL A 270 -7.02 20.49 -9.70
N PHE A 271 -7.40 20.75 -8.45
CA PHE A 271 -8.69 21.36 -8.12
C PHE A 271 -8.75 22.84 -8.54
N GLY A 272 -7.63 23.57 -8.54
CA GLY A 272 -7.54 24.92 -9.10
C GLY A 272 -7.80 24.92 -10.61
N GLY A 273 -7.19 23.97 -11.34
CA GLY A 273 -7.45 23.73 -12.75
C GLY A 273 -8.91 23.38 -13.05
N ILE A 274 -9.52 22.47 -12.27
CA ILE A 274 -10.93 22.08 -12.44
C ILE A 274 -11.86 23.28 -12.18
N SER A 275 -11.57 24.09 -11.15
CA SER A 275 -12.32 25.32 -10.86
C SER A 275 -12.22 26.33 -11.99
N LEU A 276 -11.00 26.55 -12.52
CA LEU A 276 -10.76 27.43 -13.66
C LEU A 276 -11.52 26.93 -14.90
N ARG A 277 -11.54 25.61 -15.14
CA ARG A 277 -12.34 25.00 -16.21
C ARG A 277 -13.82 25.33 -16.03
N ALA A 278 -14.41 25.02 -14.88
CA ALA A 278 -15.85 25.18 -14.64
C ALA A 278 -16.31 26.64 -14.86
N LEU A 279 -15.48 27.62 -14.47
CA LEU A 279 -15.71 29.05 -14.65
C LEU A 279 -15.54 29.55 -16.11
N PHE A 280 -14.58 29.02 -16.87
CA PHE A 280 -14.17 29.61 -18.16
C PHE A 280 -14.40 28.75 -19.42
N ALA A 281 -14.77 27.47 -19.29
CA ALA A 281 -14.89 26.53 -20.42
C ALA A 281 -15.81 27.03 -21.56
N GLY A 282 -17.01 27.52 -21.23
CA GLY A 282 -17.99 28.03 -22.20
C GLY A 282 -17.55 29.26 -23.03
N LYS A 283 -16.42 29.92 -22.71
CA LYS A 283 -15.95 31.12 -23.43
C LYS A 283 -14.97 30.83 -24.56
N LYS A 284 -14.16 29.77 -24.48
CA LYS A 284 -13.07 29.49 -25.44
C LYS A 284 -12.81 27.99 -25.60
N VAL A 285 -13.12 27.44 -26.78
CA VAL A 285 -12.89 26.01 -27.13
C VAL A 285 -11.43 25.58 -26.93
N GLY A 286 -10.46 26.49 -27.13
CA GLY A 286 -9.05 26.24 -26.89
C GLY A 286 -8.73 25.90 -25.42
N VAL A 287 -9.27 26.66 -24.46
CA VAL A 287 -9.04 26.46 -23.01
C VAL A 287 -9.47 25.05 -22.59
N ARG A 288 -10.61 24.57 -23.11
CA ARG A 288 -11.09 23.21 -22.89
C ARG A 288 -10.12 22.13 -23.38
N LYS A 289 -9.59 22.28 -24.60
CA LYS A 289 -8.61 21.33 -25.17
C LYS A 289 -7.30 21.33 -24.39
N THR A 290 -6.78 22.52 -24.04
CA THR A 290 -5.57 22.66 -23.23
C THR A 290 -5.75 22.02 -21.85
N PHE A 291 -6.90 22.21 -21.20
CA PHE A 291 -7.21 21.57 -19.92
C PHE A 291 -7.23 20.03 -20.03
N TRP A 292 -7.91 19.48 -21.04
CA TRP A 292 -7.96 18.03 -21.26
C TRP A 292 -6.56 17.44 -21.47
N LEU A 293 -5.75 18.10 -22.30
CA LEU A 293 -4.37 17.68 -22.56
C LEU A 293 -3.52 17.76 -21.29
N ALA A 294 -3.59 18.86 -20.54
CA ALA A 294 -2.83 19.06 -19.31
C ALA A 294 -3.17 18.03 -18.22
N MET A 295 -4.45 17.77 -17.98
CA MET A 295 -4.88 16.75 -17.00
C MET A 295 -4.52 15.33 -17.45
N SER A 296 -4.61 15.03 -18.75
CA SER A 296 -4.25 13.71 -19.29
C SER A 296 -2.74 13.47 -19.18
N ILE A 297 -1.90 14.47 -19.49
CA ILE A 297 -0.44 14.39 -19.32
C ILE A 297 -0.07 14.24 -17.84
N LEU A 298 -0.72 15.00 -16.94
CA LEU A 298 -0.47 14.91 -15.50
C LEU A 298 -0.83 13.53 -14.95
N ALA A 299 -2.01 13.00 -15.30
CA ALA A 299 -2.44 11.66 -14.93
C ALA A 299 -1.49 10.58 -15.48
N LEU A 300 -1.12 10.67 -16.77
CA LEU A 300 -0.17 9.73 -17.38
C LEU A 300 1.19 9.78 -16.68
N GLY A 301 1.67 10.95 -16.28
CA GLY A 301 2.89 11.10 -15.49
C GLY A 301 2.85 10.34 -14.17
N PHE A 302 1.75 10.45 -13.40
CA PHE A 302 1.58 9.69 -12.15
C PHE A 302 1.36 8.19 -12.37
N VAL A 303 0.63 7.80 -13.42
CA VAL A 303 0.48 6.39 -13.81
C VAL A 303 1.85 5.78 -14.15
N VAL A 304 2.67 6.44 -14.97
CA VAL A 304 4.01 5.96 -15.32
C VAL A 304 4.93 5.95 -14.10
N ALA A 305 4.93 7.00 -13.27
CA ALA A 305 5.78 7.07 -12.08
C ALA A 305 5.43 5.98 -11.04
N SER A 306 4.15 5.69 -10.83
CA SER A 306 3.70 4.65 -9.91
C SER A 306 3.94 3.23 -10.42
N ILE A 307 3.90 3.00 -11.74
CA ILE A 307 4.32 1.72 -12.32
C ILE A 307 5.85 1.57 -12.21
N ALA A 308 6.61 2.60 -12.61
CA ALA A 308 8.06 2.58 -12.64
C ALA A 308 8.73 2.49 -11.25
N GLY A 309 8.09 3.05 -10.22
CA GLY A 309 8.57 2.94 -8.84
C GLY A 309 8.05 1.68 -8.14
N PRO A 310 6.94 1.78 -7.38
CA PRO A 310 6.49 0.71 -6.50
C PRO A 310 6.14 -0.60 -7.22
N ALA A 311 5.52 -0.56 -8.41
CA ALA A 311 5.15 -1.80 -9.10
C ALA A 311 6.38 -2.56 -9.64
N MET A 312 7.39 -1.86 -10.19
CA MET A 312 8.65 -2.52 -10.58
C MET A 312 9.41 -3.11 -9.39
N LYS A 313 9.50 -2.41 -8.25
CA LYS A 313 10.13 -2.95 -7.03
C LYS A 313 9.33 -4.11 -6.42
N ALA A 314 8.00 -4.07 -6.47
CA ALA A 314 7.16 -5.18 -6.03
C ALA A 314 7.33 -6.43 -6.92
N ASN A 315 7.43 -6.25 -8.23
CA ASN A 315 7.68 -7.35 -9.16
C ASN A 315 9.12 -7.90 -9.06
N SER A 316 10.13 -7.03 -8.87
CA SER A 316 11.51 -7.49 -8.69
C SER A 316 11.67 -8.34 -7.42
N THR A 317 11.11 -7.87 -6.29
CA THR A 317 11.13 -8.53 -4.97
C THR A 317 10.08 -9.65 -4.80
N LYS A 318 9.34 -10.03 -5.85
CA LYS A 318 8.31 -11.09 -5.76
C LYS A 318 8.87 -12.44 -5.28
N ASN A 319 10.08 -12.78 -5.71
CA ASN A 319 10.74 -14.01 -5.25
C ASN A 319 11.27 -13.85 -3.82
N ASP A 320 11.87 -12.70 -3.49
CA ASP A 320 12.37 -12.38 -2.14
C ASP A 320 11.24 -12.54 -1.10
N ARG A 321 10.06 -11.94 -1.33
CA ARG A 321 8.89 -12.10 -0.43
C ARG A 321 8.42 -13.55 -0.29
N LEU A 322 8.42 -14.31 -1.40
CA LEU A 322 8.03 -15.72 -1.40
C LEU A 322 9.04 -16.59 -0.63
N ILE A 323 10.34 -16.25 -0.72
CA ILE A 323 11.39 -16.87 0.10
C ILE A 323 11.21 -16.47 1.57
N GLU A 324 11.01 -15.18 1.86
CA GLU A 324 10.81 -14.67 3.22
C GLU A 324 9.66 -15.37 3.94
N SER A 325 8.54 -15.64 3.26
CA SER A 325 7.37 -16.32 3.84
C SER A 325 7.47 -17.85 3.87
N ALA A 326 8.04 -18.48 2.84
CA ALA A 326 8.06 -19.94 2.72
C ALA A 326 9.26 -20.62 3.40
N LEU A 327 10.40 -19.93 3.52
CA LEU A 327 11.64 -20.53 4.03
C LEU A 327 11.58 -20.92 5.52
N PRO A 328 10.93 -20.16 6.43
CA PRO A 328 10.69 -20.60 7.81
C PRO A 328 9.81 -21.85 7.88
N SER A 329 8.75 -21.93 7.05
CA SER A 329 7.87 -23.11 6.98
C SER A 329 8.62 -24.34 6.46
N LEU A 330 9.43 -24.20 5.40
CA LEU A 330 10.27 -25.29 4.89
C LEU A 330 11.25 -25.81 5.95
N SER A 331 11.84 -24.91 6.76
CA SER A 331 12.68 -25.29 7.90
C SER A 331 11.92 -26.14 8.93
N SER A 332 10.66 -25.79 9.21
CA SER A 332 9.79 -26.55 10.11
C SER A 332 9.41 -27.92 9.53
N ASP A 333 9.04 -27.99 8.24
CA ASP A 333 8.71 -29.25 7.58
C ASP A 333 9.94 -30.19 7.49
N ILE A 334 11.15 -29.67 7.27
CA ILE A 334 12.41 -30.45 7.37
C ILE A 334 12.62 -30.97 8.79
N GLN A 335 12.37 -30.15 9.82
CA GLN A 335 12.48 -30.58 11.22
C GLN A 335 11.46 -31.69 11.54
N GLN A 336 10.21 -31.58 11.07
CA GLN A 336 9.17 -32.58 11.25
C GLN A 336 9.45 -33.89 10.49
N TYR A 337 9.99 -33.79 9.26
CA TYR A 337 10.49 -34.96 8.53
C TYR A 337 11.61 -35.66 9.33
N THR A 338 12.56 -34.89 9.86
CA THR A 338 13.73 -35.40 10.59
C THR A 338 13.32 -36.10 11.88
N ARG A 339 12.42 -35.51 12.67
CA ARG A 339 11.82 -36.13 13.86
C ARG A 339 11.08 -37.42 13.53
N THR A 340 10.37 -37.46 12.40
CA THR A 340 9.59 -38.64 11.98
C THR A 340 10.48 -39.78 11.48
N ASN A 341 11.54 -39.47 10.72
CA ASN A 341 12.34 -40.46 9.98
C ASN A 341 13.71 -40.76 10.61
N ASP A 342 14.11 -40.03 11.65
CA ASP A 342 15.44 -40.07 12.27
C ASP A 342 16.62 -39.89 11.28
N LYS A 343 16.37 -39.08 10.25
CA LYS A 343 17.33 -38.69 9.20
C LYS A 343 16.86 -37.41 8.52
N LEU A 344 17.80 -36.64 7.98
CA LEU A 344 17.48 -35.56 7.05
C LEU A 344 16.84 -36.11 5.76
N PRO A 345 15.97 -35.35 5.08
CA PRO A 345 15.52 -35.67 3.73
C PRO A 345 16.71 -35.71 2.77
N ALA A 346 16.65 -36.54 1.72
CA ALA A 346 17.72 -36.58 0.71
C ALA A 346 17.59 -35.41 -0.28
N THR A 347 16.34 -35.01 -0.55
CA THR A 347 15.93 -33.94 -1.46
C THR A 347 14.78 -33.15 -0.83
N LEU A 348 14.59 -31.89 -1.23
CA LEU A 348 13.44 -31.12 -0.73
C LEU A 348 12.09 -31.72 -1.13
N SER A 349 12.02 -32.49 -2.22
CA SER A 349 10.83 -33.25 -2.64
C SER A 349 10.44 -34.41 -1.71
N ASP A 350 11.32 -34.85 -0.80
CA ASP A 350 10.97 -35.82 0.24
C ASP A 350 10.14 -35.20 1.36
N VAL A 351 10.17 -33.87 1.47
CA VAL A 351 9.47 -33.08 2.49
C VAL A 351 8.06 -32.79 1.99
N LYS A 352 7.07 -33.48 2.56
CA LYS A 352 5.65 -33.14 2.38
C LYS A 352 5.25 -32.16 3.48
N SER A 353 4.63 -31.03 3.10
CA SER A 353 4.10 -30.12 4.11
C SER A 353 3.09 -30.85 4.99
N SER A 354 3.28 -30.79 6.30
CA SER A 354 2.38 -31.43 7.26
C SER A 354 1.22 -30.52 7.70
N TYR A 355 1.22 -29.26 7.24
CA TYR A 355 0.32 -28.19 7.69
C TYR A 355 -0.70 -27.75 6.62
N GLY A 356 -1.37 -28.71 5.99
CA GLY A 356 -2.55 -28.47 5.15
C GLY A 356 -2.28 -27.79 3.80
N GLU A 357 -3.31 -27.77 2.95
CA GLU A 357 -3.18 -27.44 1.52
C GLU A 357 -2.72 -25.99 1.22
N MET A 358 -2.92 -25.04 2.13
CA MET A 358 -2.58 -23.62 1.89
C MET A 358 -1.14 -23.24 2.25
N ALA A 359 -0.50 -23.90 3.21
CA ALA A 359 0.91 -23.67 3.54
C ALA A 359 1.85 -24.34 2.51
N ASP A 360 1.42 -25.49 1.98
CA ASP A 360 2.17 -26.29 1.00
C ASP A 360 2.43 -25.50 -0.30
N ASP A 361 1.47 -24.74 -0.82
CA ASP A 361 1.60 -23.99 -2.10
C ASP A 361 2.80 -23.03 -2.12
N GLN A 362 3.11 -22.32 -1.03
CA GLN A 362 4.27 -21.41 -1.01
C GLN A 362 5.59 -22.17 -0.91
N VAL A 363 5.63 -23.24 -0.11
CA VAL A 363 6.82 -24.10 0.06
C VAL A 363 7.14 -24.84 -1.24
N GLN A 364 6.14 -25.45 -1.89
CA GLN A 364 6.34 -26.06 -3.21
C GLN A 364 6.81 -25.03 -4.24
N ARG A 365 6.23 -23.82 -4.26
CA ARG A 365 6.67 -22.79 -5.22
C ARG A 365 8.12 -22.36 -5.05
N ILE A 366 8.73 -22.39 -3.86
CA ILE A 366 10.17 -22.13 -3.72
C ILE A 366 11.03 -23.33 -4.16
N ILE A 367 10.53 -24.56 -3.99
CA ILE A 367 11.20 -25.80 -4.42
C ILE A 367 11.14 -25.93 -5.96
N GLU A 368 9.95 -25.91 -6.55
CA GLU A 368 9.72 -26.03 -8.00
C GLU A 368 10.49 -24.99 -8.82
N ARG A 369 10.57 -23.75 -8.31
CA ARG A 369 11.28 -22.65 -8.95
C ARG A 369 12.78 -22.63 -8.64
N ASN A 370 13.28 -23.61 -7.88
CA ASN A 370 14.67 -23.71 -7.44
C ASN A 370 15.19 -22.40 -6.78
N LEU A 371 14.33 -21.75 -5.99
CA LEU A 371 14.67 -20.52 -5.25
C LEU A 371 15.48 -20.81 -3.97
N VAL A 372 15.53 -22.07 -3.55
CA VAL A 372 16.28 -22.55 -2.40
C VAL A 372 17.18 -23.74 -2.79
N THR A 373 18.43 -23.68 -2.36
CA THR A 373 19.42 -24.76 -2.47
C THR A 373 19.60 -25.41 -1.11
N TYR A 374 19.35 -26.71 -1.03
CA TYR A 374 19.47 -27.50 0.19
C TYR A 374 20.79 -28.29 0.23
N LYS A 375 21.45 -28.28 1.39
CA LYS A 375 22.63 -29.13 1.66
C LYS A 375 22.41 -29.91 2.96
N PRO A 376 22.08 -31.21 2.91
CA PRO A 376 22.00 -32.05 4.09
C PRO A 376 23.40 -32.37 4.66
N ASN A 377 23.47 -32.67 5.95
CA ASN A 377 24.68 -33.11 6.65
C ASN A 377 25.86 -32.11 6.55
N SER A 378 25.60 -30.81 6.71
CA SER A 378 26.64 -29.77 6.65
C SER A 378 27.65 -29.84 7.80
N ARG A 379 27.29 -30.52 8.90
CA ARG A 379 28.19 -30.95 9.99
C ARG A 379 27.87 -32.41 10.38
N PRO A 380 28.81 -33.15 10.99
CA PRO A 380 28.53 -34.49 11.53
C PRO A 380 27.38 -34.47 12.54
N VAL A 381 26.56 -35.53 12.56
CA VAL A 381 25.43 -35.67 13.49
C VAL A 381 25.94 -35.68 14.93
N LYS A 382 25.49 -34.73 15.75
CA LYS A 382 25.76 -34.72 17.18
C LYS A 382 24.80 -35.70 17.86
N THR A 383 25.33 -36.65 18.62
CA THR A 383 24.52 -37.50 19.50
C THR A 383 24.87 -37.11 20.91
N ASP A 384 23.96 -36.44 21.61
CA ASP A 384 24.19 -36.05 22.99
C ASP A 384 24.14 -37.29 23.88
N SER A 385 25.33 -37.75 24.27
CA SER A 385 25.51 -38.83 25.23
C SER A 385 25.11 -38.30 26.59
N VAL A 386 23.86 -38.53 26.99
CA VAL A 386 23.38 -38.20 28.33
C VAL A 386 24.19 -39.03 29.33
N ILE A 387 25.19 -38.38 29.93
CA ILE A 387 25.96 -38.93 31.04
C ILE A 387 24.95 -39.18 32.16
N PRO A 388 24.76 -40.43 32.63
CA PRO A 388 23.87 -40.68 33.74
C PRO A 388 24.40 -39.88 34.93
N GLU A 389 23.58 -38.96 35.47
CA GLU A 389 23.92 -38.20 36.66
C GLU A 389 24.28 -39.17 37.77
N THR A 390 25.58 -39.31 38.01
CA THR A 390 26.11 -40.17 39.06
C THR A 390 25.99 -39.38 40.35
N SER A 391 24.76 -39.23 40.81
CA SER A 391 24.42 -38.52 42.03
C SER A 391 25.19 -39.14 43.18
N GLY A 392 26.15 -38.38 43.71
CA GLY A 392 27.04 -38.77 44.82
C GLY A 392 26.33 -38.84 46.17
N ALA A 393 25.12 -39.41 46.21
CA ALA A 393 24.34 -39.62 47.40
C ALA A 393 24.47 -41.09 47.83
N SER A 394 25.13 -41.30 48.97
CA SER A 394 25.35 -42.62 49.60
C SER A 394 24.04 -43.24 50.12
N ILE A 395 23.14 -43.64 49.23
CA ILE A 395 21.88 -44.30 49.60
C ILE A 395 22.16 -45.78 49.91
N LYS A 396 21.82 -46.17 51.14
CA LYS A 396 21.99 -47.54 51.64
C LYS A 396 21.16 -48.53 50.82
N LYS A 397 21.69 -49.74 50.63
CA LYS A 397 21.03 -50.86 49.94
C LYS A 397 19.56 -51.02 50.35
N GLN A 398 18.64 -50.65 49.47
CA GLN A 398 17.25 -51.13 49.50
C GLN A 398 16.97 -51.83 48.17
N SER A 399 16.87 -53.15 48.25
CA SER A 399 16.66 -54.02 47.09
C SER A 399 15.19 -53.96 46.65
N THR A 400 14.89 -53.00 45.79
CA THR A 400 13.66 -52.96 44.99
C THR A 400 14.08 -52.77 43.54
N ALA A 401 13.54 -53.57 42.62
CA ALA A 401 13.89 -53.53 41.21
C ALA A 401 13.34 -52.24 40.57
N VAL A 402 14.13 -51.17 40.60
CA VAL A 402 13.88 -49.95 39.84
C VAL A 402 14.20 -50.26 38.38
N PRO A 403 13.28 -50.05 37.42
CA PRO A 403 13.57 -50.24 36.00
C PRO A 403 14.72 -49.30 35.59
N ALA A 404 15.57 -49.76 34.68
CA ALA A 404 16.74 -49.00 34.26
C ALA A 404 16.30 -47.67 33.64
N ASN A 405 16.71 -46.55 34.25
CA ASN A 405 16.53 -45.21 33.66
C ASN A 405 17.29 -45.15 32.33
N THR A 406 16.57 -45.31 31.22
CA THR A 406 17.13 -45.20 29.88
C THR A 406 17.55 -43.76 29.63
N SER A 407 18.86 -43.55 29.55
CA SER A 407 19.49 -42.30 29.17
C SER A 407 19.14 -41.96 27.70
N THR A 408 18.27 -40.97 27.51
CA THR A 408 17.72 -40.62 26.19
C THR A 408 18.59 -39.56 25.50
N GLY A 409 19.51 -40.00 24.64
CA GLY A 409 20.35 -39.09 23.86
C GLY A 409 19.62 -38.52 22.64
N THR A 410 19.54 -37.19 22.55
CA THR A 410 19.04 -36.49 21.36
C THR A 410 20.07 -36.56 20.23
N LYS A 411 19.62 -36.88 19.01
CA LYS A 411 20.42 -36.69 17.79
C LYS A 411 20.09 -35.34 17.19
N THR A 412 21.11 -34.52 16.91
CA THR A 412 20.96 -33.26 16.20
C THR A 412 21.65 -33.38 14.83
N PHE A 413 20.85 -33.21 13.78
CA PHE A 413 21.28 -33.16 12.40
C PHE A 413 21.49 -31.71 11.97
N TYR A 414 22.46 -31.47 11.09
CA TYR A 414 22.82 -30.13 10.63
C TYR A 414 22.67 -30.02 9.12
N TYR A 415 22.05 -28.94 8.66
CA TYR A 415 21.81 -28.68 7.24
C TYR A 415 21.90 -27.19 6.92
N GLN A 416 22.04 -26.87 5.64
CA GLN A 416 22.10 -25.50 5.15
C GLN A 416 21.04 -25.25 4.09
N LEU A 417 20.34 -24.11 4.21
CA LEU A 417 19.38 -23.60 3.22
C LEU A 417 19.94 -22.30 2.61
N CYS A 418 20.38 -22.35 1.35
CA CYS A 418 20.89 -21.18 0.63
C CYS A 418 19.84 -20.62 -0.33
N VAL A 419 19.69 -19.29 -0.36
CA VAL A 419 18.75 -18.55 -1.21
C VAL A 419 19.45 -17.31 -1.79
N THR A 420 18.89 -16.72 -2.85
CA THR A 420 19.43 -15.49 -3.45
C THR A 420 18.40 -14.38 -3.37
N TYR A 421 18.63 -13.40 -2.49
CA TYR A 421 17.78 -12.21 -2.38
C TYR A 421 18.23 -11.13 -3.37
N LYS A 422 17.28 -10.50 -4.05
CA LYS A 422 17.57 -9.38 -4.95
C LYS A 422 17.74 -8.07 -4.22
N GLU A 423 17.08 -7.87 -3.08
CA GLU A 423 17.29 -6.69 -2.22
C GLU A 423 17.74 -7.09 -0.81
N ALA A 424 18.32 -6.13 -0.09
CA ALA A 424 18.66 -6.29 1.31
C ALA A 424 17.47 -5.87 2.18
N LYS A 425 17.33 -6.52 3.34
CA LYS A 425 16.30 -6.21 4.33
C LYS A 425 16.96 -6.06 5.70
N SER A 426 16.79 -4.90 6.32
CA SER A 426 17.30 -4.58 7.66
C SER A 426 16.15 -4.14 8.54
N SER A 427 15.97 -4.75 9.72
CA SER A 427 15.08 -4.18 10.72
C SER A 427 15.74 -2.89 11.24
N LYS A 428 14.95 -1.83 11.48
CA LYS A 428 15.47 -0.57 12.06
C LYS A 428 15.87 -0.69 13.54
N TYR A 429 15.60 -1.83 14.18
CA TYR A 429 15.64 -1.99 15.64
C TYR A 429 16.70 -2.96 16.15
N ASP A 430 17.21 -3.88 15.32
CA ASP A 430 18.24 -4.82 15.76
C ASP A 430 19.63 -4.39 15.28
N SER A 431 20.52 -4.12 16.23
CA SER A 431 21.96 -4.10 15.98
C SER A 431 22.39 -5.47 15.43
N TYR A 432 23.22 -5.45 14.40
CA TYR A 432 23.55 -6.58 13.53
C TYR A 432 24.22 -7.77 14.27
N SER A 433 23.43 -8.59 14.96
CA SER A 433 23.83 -9.94 15.38
C SER A 433 23.76 -10.84 14.16
N SER A 434 24.90 -11.22 13.61
CA SER A 434 25.01 -12.06 12.41
C SER A 434 24.21 -13.37 12.58
N PRO A 435 23.10 -13.59 11.86
CA PRO A 435 22.25 -14.78 12.05
C PRO A 435 22.86 -16.07 11.46
N TYR A 436 24.14 -16.05 11.06
CA TYR A 436 24.74 -17.03 10.15
C TYR A 436 25.70 -18.05 10.78
N ALA A 437 26.04 -17.94 12.07
CA ALA A 437 27.32 -18.49 12.54
C ALA A 437 27.32 -19.85 13.24
N ASP A 438 26.23 -20.31 13.89
CA ASP A 438 26.39 -21.36 14.93
C ASP A 438 25.36 -22.51 15.01
N TYR A 439 24.46 -22.69 14.05
CA TYR A 439 23.49 -23.82 14.02
C TYR A 439 22.58 -23.96 15.27
N THR A 440 22.58 -22.97 16.16
CA THR A 440 21.76 -22.90 17.38
C THR A 440 20.28 -22.72 17.08
N ASN A 441 19.95 -22.24 15.88
CA ASN A 441 18.59 -22.05 15.42
C ASN A 441 18.05 -23.32 14.75
N THR A 442 16.85 -23.72 15.14
CA THR A 442 16.05 -24.78 14.48
C THR A 442 15.07 -24.24 13.43
N THR A 443 14.95 -22.91 13.34
CA THR A 443 14.10 -22.19 12.40
C THR A 443 14.90 -21.12 11.66
N VAL A 444 14.52 -20.84 10.41
CA VAL A 444 15.13 -19.77 9.62
C VAL A 444 14.49 -18.43 9.94
N ASN A 445 15.31 -17.43 10.27
CA ASN A 445 14.88 -16.04 10.44
C ASN A 445 15.13 -15.25 9.14
N THR A 446 14.05 -14.81 8.49
CA THR A 446 14.05 -14.01 7.25
C THR A 446 13.73 -12.52 7.48
N TYR A 447 13.63 -12.06 8.74
CA TYR A 447 13.34 -10.66 9.05
C TYR A 447 14.49 -9.72 8.66
N GLN A 448 15.73 -10.23 8.64
CA GLN A 448 16.90 -9.52 8.13
C GLN A 448 17.72 -10.40 7.19
N HIS A 449 18.18 -9.85 6.07
CA HIS A 449 19.12 -10.51 5.16
C HIS A 449 19.89 -9.50 4.31
N ALA A 450 21.10 -9.88 3.89
CA ALA A 450 21.84 -9.14 2.88
C ALA A 450 21.24 -9.37 1.49
N LYS A 451 21.62 -8.52 0.53
CA LYS A 451 21.41 -8.73 -0.90
C LYS A 451 22.41 -9.78 -1.41
N GLY A 452 21.98 -10.63 -2.33
CA GLY A 452 22.80 -11.69 -2.93
C GLY A 452 22.58 -13.06 -2.27
N ASN A 453 23.59 -13.92 -2.35
CA ASN A 453 23.52 -15.30 -1.86
C ASN A 453 23.64 -15.32 -0.33
N VAL A 454 22.64 -15.89 0.31
CA VAL A 454 22.47 -15.99 1.76
C VAL A 454 22.24 -17.45 2.12
N CYS A 455 23.01 -17.98 3.07
CA CYS A 455 22.93 -19.38 3.50
C CYS A 455 22.63 -19.46 4.99
N TYR A 456 21.50 -20.05 5.35
CA TYR A 456 21.08 -20.27 6.73
C TYR A 456 21.56 -21.63 7.22
N ASP A 457 22.31 -21.62 8.31
CA ASP A 457 22.86 -22.78 8.99
C ASP A 457 21.90 -23.21 10.11
N VAL A 458 21.24 -24.37 9.93
CA VAL A 458 20.07 -24.79 10.72
C VAL A 458 20.27 -26.20 11.29
N SER A 459 19.73 -26.45 12.48
CA SER A 459 19.68 -27.78 13.08
C SER A 459 18.27 -28.38 13.09
N ALA A 460 18.17 -29.71 13.05
CA ALA A 460 16.94 -30.46 13.23
C ALA A 460 17.17 -31.65 14.15
N ASP A 461 16.26 -31.85 15.11
CA ASP A 461 16.33 -32.96 16.05
C ASP A 461 15.78 -34.24 15.43
N GLY A 462 16.44 -35.35 15.72
CA GLY A 462 15.99 -36.70 15.40
C GLY A 462 14.87 -37.18 16.31
N LYS A 463 14.63 -38.47 16.27
CA LYS A 463 13.48 -39.10 16.94
C LYS A 463 13.78 -39.31 18.42
N TYR A 464 12.96 -38.73 19.30
CA TYR A 464 13.00 -39.01 20.74
C TYR A 464 12.53 -40.46 20.97
N SER A 465 13.48 -41.38 21.12
CA SER A 465 13.18 -42.79 21.38
C SER A 465 12.90 -43.01 22.87
N TYR A 466 11.63 -43.04 23.24
CA TYR A 466 11.23 -43.60 24.53
C TYR A 466 11.20 -45.14 24.41
N ALA A 467 11.91 -45.84 25.29
CA ALA A 467 11.71 -47.27 25.49
C ALA A 467 10.67 -47.43 26.61
N VAL A 468 9.44 -47.81 26.26
CA VAL A 468 8.51 -48.35 27.27
C VAL A 468 8.90 -49.81 27.50
N TYR A 469 9.22 -50.14 28.75
CA TYR A 469 9.34 -51.50 29.27
C TYR A 469 8.27 -51.72 30.35
#